data_AF-A0AAV7FBH0-F1
#
_entry.id   AF-A0AAV7FBH0-F1
#
_cell.length_a   1.000
_cell.length_b   1.000
_cell.length_c   1.000
_cell.angle_alpha   90.00
_cell.angle_beta   90.00
_cell.angle_gamma   90.00
#
_symmetry.space_group_name_H-M   'P 1'
#
loop_
_entity.id
_entity.type
_entity.pdbx_description
1 polymer ?
#
loop_
_entity_poly.entity_id
_entity_poly.type
_entity_poly.pdbx_seq_one_letter_code
_entity_poly.pdbx_strand_id
1 'polypeptide(L)'
;MLLLSEDRQLTGRGRRGEEELRETSGAVSCLLNGTRLGRFLGTKLLTASLLGIVSVEDMGVGADTNFRQGGEVAIDMHPNGPSKCFDDDGRIKRTGNFWTASAHIITAVIGSGVLSLAWAIGQLGWIAGPVAMFLFSFVTYYTSTLLADCYRAGDPVTGKRSYSYMDAVRNNLGGVKVKICGLIQYANLFGVAIGYTIASSISMMAIKRSNCFHASDGKNPCHMSSNIYMIGFGVAEIVLSQIPDFDQLWWLSIVAAVMSFTYSSIGLALGIAKVAENGGFKGSLTGISIGAVSQSEKVWGSFQAFGDIAFAYSFSNILLEIQDTIKSPPSEAKTMKKATLLSVIVTTVFYMLCGCMGYAAFGDDAPGNLLTGFGFYNPYWLLDIANVAIVVHLVGAYQVFVQPLFAFIEKWAVQTWPKSTFITNEFAVPIPCYKPFKLSLFRLVWRSLFVVLTTVISMLLPFFNDIVGILGALGFWPLTVYFPVEMYIAQKRIPKWSSRWVCLQILSVTCLIISICAAAGSVAGVVLDLKKYKPFQSNY
;
A
#
# COMPACT_ATOMS: atom_id res chain seq x y z
N MET A 1 -22.53 18.50 74.95
CA MET A 1 -22.59 19.22 73.66
C MET A 1 -21.57 18.60 72.70
N LEU A 2 -21.74 17.32 72.40
CA LEU A 2 -20.86 16.48 71.59
C LEU A 2 -21.78 15.68 70.68
N LEU A 3 -22.03 16.18 69.46
CA LEU A 3 -22.71 15.45 68.36
C LEU A 3 -22.77 16.30 67.08
N LEU A 4 -21.66 16.93 66.64
CA LEU A 4 -21.59 17.60 65.33
C LEU A 4 -20.16 17.60 64.76
N SER A 5 -19.58 16.42 64.47
CA SER A 5 -18.28 16.36 63.76
C SER A 5 -18.04 15.15 62.84
N GLU A 6 -18.96 14.19 62.68
CA GLU A 6 -18.69 12.99 61.85
C GLU A 6 -19.39 12.95 60.49
N ASP A 7 -20.31 13.87 60.18
CA ASP A 7 -21.10 13.78 58.94
C ASP A 7 -20.47 14.46 57.70
N ARG A 8 -19.29 15.08 57.83
CA ARG A 8 -18.59 15.73 56.69
C ARG A 8 -17.46 14.91 56.07
N GLN A 9 -17.12 13.74 56.61
CA GLN A 9 -16.10 12.86 56.00
C GLN A 9 -16.66 11.70 55.17
N LEU A 10 -17.93 11.33 55.34
CA LEU A 10 -18.54 10.22 54.60
C LEU A 10 -19.10 10.62 53.22
N THR A 11 -19.50 11.86 53.03
CA THR A 11 -19.99 12.39 51.73
C THR A 11 -18.88 12.73 50.73
N GLY A 12 -17.64 12.91 51.18
CA GLY A 12 -16.46 13.14 50.32
C GLY A 12 -15.80 11.85 49.80
N ARG A 13 -16.02 10.72 50.47
CA ARG A 13 -15.42 9.42 50.12
C ARG A 13 -16.27 8.63 49.10
N GLY A 14 -17.59 8.80 49.15
CA GLY A 14 -18.52 8.19 48.17
C GLY A 14 -18.40 8.76 46.76
N ARG A 15 -18.29 10.10 46.61
CA ARG A 15 -18.10 10.74 45.30
C ARG A 15 -16.76 10.39 44.64
N ARG A 16 -15.69 10.26 45.43
CA ARG A 16 -14.37 9.87 44.91
C ARG A 16 -14.35 8.41 44.45
N GLY A 17 -15.08 7.53 45.12
CA GLY A 17 -15.26 6.13 44.71
C GLY A 17 -16.13 5.95 43.47
N GLU A 18 -17.20 6.75 43.29
CA GLU A 18 -18.04 6.71 42.08
C GLU A 18 -17.34 7.27 40.83
N GLU A 19 -16.48 8.28 40.99
CA GLU A 19 -15.64 8.81 39.91
C GLU A 19 -14.57 7.79 39.50
N GLU A 20 -13.94 7.11 40.47
CA GLU A 20 -12.94 6.06 40.24
C GLU A 20 -13.57 4.78 39.64
N LEU A 21 -14.81 4.44 40.00
CA LEU A 21 -15.61 3.36 39.39
C LEU A 21 -16.08 3.69 37.97
N ARG A 22 -16.42 4.95 37.68
CA ARG A 22 -16.72 5.41 36.30
C ARG A 22 -15.47 5.46 35.43
N GLU A 23 -14.33 5.91 35.96
CA GLU A 23 -13.05 5.87 35.25
C GLU A 23 -12.56 4.45 34.99
N THR A 24 -12.73 3.52 35.94
CA THR A 24 -12.36 2.11 35.75
C THR A 24 -13.34 1.39 34.82
N SER A 25 -14.64 1.66 34.89
CA SER A 25 -15.63 1.10 33.95
C SER A 25 -15.43 1.64 32.52
N GLY A 26 -15.12 2.94 32.37
CA GLY A 26 -14.74 3.55 31.09
C GLY A 26 -13.40 3.01 30.55
N ALA A 27 -12.40 2.82 31.40
CA ALA A 27 -11.13 2.21 31.03
C ALA A 27 -11.29 0.73 30.63
N VAL A 28 -12.16 -0.02 31.31
CA VAL A 28 -12.48 -1.42 30.99
C VAL A 28 -13.28 -1.53 29.70
N SER A 29 -14.22 -0.62 29.43
CA SER A 29 -14.95 -0.55 28.15
C SER A 29 -14.02 -0.18 26.97
N CYS A 30 -13.06 0.73 27.17
CA CYS A 30 -11.99 1.02 26.19
C CYS A 30 -11.07 -0.20 25.97
N LEU A 31 -10.63 -0.88 27.04
CA LEU A 31 -9.72 -2.02 26.95
C LEU A 31 -10.39 -3.25 26.30
N LEU A 32 -11.65 -3.53 26.62
CA LEU A 32 -12.40 -4.67 26.08
C LEU A 32 -12.68 -4.53 24.58
N ASN A 33 -12.88 -3.31 24.06
CA ASN A 33 -13.04 -3.09 22.62
C ASN A 33 -11.72 -3.22 21.83
N GLY A 34 -10.56 -3.07 22.48
CA GLY A 34 -9.27 -3.02 21.79
C GLY A 34 -8.38 -4.27 21.89
N THR A 35 -8.68 -5.28 22.73
CA THR A 35 -7.63 -6.25 23.10
C THR A 35 -7.93 -7.74 23.06
N ARG A 36 -9.19 -8.20 22.96
CA ARG A 36 -9.47 -9.65 23.18
C ARG A 36 -9.38 -10.59 21.97
N LEU A 37 -9.36 -10.12 20.72
CA LEU A 37 -9.30 -11.03 19.56
C LEU A 37 -7.94 -11.08 18.83
N GLY A 38 -7.17 -9.99 18.83
CA GLY A 38 -5.87 -9.94 18.14
C GLY A 38 -4.69 -10.56 18.90
N ARG A 39 -4.78 -10.63 20.24
CA ARG A 39 -3.69 -11.12 21.10
C ARG A 39 -3.58 -12.64 21.14
N PHE A 40 -4.63 -13.37 20.75
CA PHE A 40 -4.64 -14.84 20.79
C PHE A 40 -4.16 -15.49 19.49
N LEU A 41 -4.32 -14.82 18.34
CA LEU A 41 -3.88 -15.31 17.03
C LEU A 41 -2.46 -14.83 16.64
N GLY A 42 -2.08 -13.59 17.00
CA GLY A 42 -0.77 -13.04 16.63
C GLY A 42 0.41 -13.67 17.38
N THR A 43 0.25 -14.01 18.65
CA THR A 43 1.34 -14.59 19.45
C THR A 43 1.56 -16.07 19.15
N LYS A 44 0.50 -16.81 18.77
CA LYS A 44 0.62 -18.22 18.35
C LYS A 44 1.18 -18.39 16.93
N LEU A 45 0.94 -17.45 16.00
CA LEU A 45 1.54 -17.54 14.65
C LEU A 45 3.04 -17.18 14.63
N LEU A 46 3.46 -16.21 15.46
CA LEU A 46 4.89 -15.85 15.62
C LEU A 46 5.71 -16.92 16.34
N THR A 47 5.09 -17.74 17.20
CA THR A 47 5.75 -18.87 17.87
C THR A 47 5.65 -20.18 17.09
N ALA A 48 4.64 -20.35 16.23
CA ALA A 48 4.51 -21.54 15.36
C ALA A 48 5.49 -21.55 14.17
N SER A 49 6.16 -20.43 13.86
CA SER A 49 7.25 -20.40 12.88
C SER A 49 8.60 -20.82 13.48
N LEU A 50 8.66 -21.19 14.77
CA LEU A 50 9.91 -21.50 15.46
C LEU A 50 9.94 -22.76 16.33
N LEU A 51 8.83 -23.47 16.61
CA LEU A 51 8.86 -24.82 17.22
C LEU A 51 7.50 -25.52 17.05
N GLY A 52 7.53 -26.80 16.66
CA GLY A 52 6.33 -27.66 16.56
C GLY A 52 5.88 -28.22 17.91
N ILE A 53 4.56 -28.37 18.10
CA ILE A 53 3.82 -29.47 18.77
C ILE A 53 2.34 -29.04 18.99
N VAL A 54 1.44 -30.01 18.84
CA VAL A 54 -0.03 -30.01 18.94
C VAL A 54 -0.50 -30.14 20.40
N SER A 55 -1.58 -29.44 20.81
CA SER A 55 -2.82 -30.03 21.38
C SER A 55 -3.85 -29.01 21.87
N VAL A 56 -5.12 -29.44 21.80
CA VAL A 56 -6.40 -28.76 22.03
C VAL A 56 -7.03 -29.29 23.32
N GLU A 57 -7.72 -28.44 24.10
CA GLU A 57 -8.81 -28.85 25.02
C GLU A 57 -9.63 -27.65 25.53
N ASP A 58 -10.75 -27.95 26.20
CA ASP A 58 -12.11 -27.48 25.96
C ASP A 58 -12.64 -26.18 26.60
N MET A 59 -13.82 -25.80 26.11
CA MET A 59 -14.68 -24.64 26.44
C MET A 59 -15.40 -24.71 27.80
N GLY A 60 -15.76 -23.53 28.31
CA GLY A 60 -16.81 -23.33 29.32
C GLY A 60 -17.47 -21.96 29.15
N VAL A 61 -18.72 -21.95 28.68
CA VAL A 61 -19.57 -20.77 28.45
C VAL A 61 -20.38 -20.46 29.71
N GLY A 62 -20.58 -19.18 30.01
CA GLY A 62 -21.62 -18.68 30.90
C GLY A 62 -22.03 -17.27 30.49
N ALA A 63 -23.20 -17.15 29.85
CA ALA A 63 -23.86 -15.90 29.50
C ALA A 63 -24.62 -15.34 30.71
N ASP A 64 -24.80 -14.01 30.78
CA ASP A 64 -26.13 -13.45 31.03
C ASP A 64 -26.22 -11.93 30.76
N THR A 65 -27.44 -11.56 30.44
CA THR A 65 -27.96 -10.38 29.73
C THR A 65 -28.18 -9.11 30.57
N ASN A 66 -28.27 -7.94 29.90
CA ASN A 66 -29.47 -7.06 29.79
C ASN A 66 -29.33 -5.54 30.07
N PHE A 67 -29.93 -4.77 29.13
CA PHE A 67 -30.72 -3.53 29.26
C PHE A 67 -30.10 -2.10 29.44
N ARG A 68 -30.37 -1.23 28.44
CA ARG A 68 -31.19 0.02 28.44
C ARG A 68 -30.60 1.25 27.70
N GLN A 69 -31.48 1.87 26.92
CA GLN A 69 -31.37 3.15 26.19
C GLN A 69 -31.28 4.38 27.10
N GLY A 70 -30.62 5.43 26.60
CA GLY A 70 -31.01 6.83 26.82
C GLY A 70 -29.92 7.78 27.32
N GLY A 71 -29.68 8.87 26.57
CA GLY A 71 -29.10 10.11 27.09
C GLY A 71 -27.90 10.68 26.31
N GLU A 72 -28.15 11.65 25.44
CA GLU A 72 -27.14 12.63 24.99
C GLU A 72 -26.58 13.37 26.22
N VAL A 73 -25.27 13.32 26.43
CA VAL A 73 -24.57 14.18 27.37
C VAL A 73 -23.45 14.88 26.61
N ALA A 74 -23.65 16.18 26.36
CA ALA A 74 -22.58 17.07 25.95
C ALA A 74 -21.55 17.15 27.10
N ILE A 75 -20.32 16.73 26.83
CA ILE A 75 -19.21 16.84 27.80
C ILE A 75 -18.37 18.05 27.38
N ASP A 76 -18.49 19.13 28.15
CA ASP A 76 -17.55 20.25 28.12
C ASP A 76 -16.17 19.76 28.58
N MET A 77 -15.18 19.85 27.69
CA MET A 77 -13.82 19.38 27.96
C MET A 77 -12.96 20.53 28.48
N HIS A 78 -12.83 20.62 29.81
CA HIS A 78 -11.80 21.44 30.46
C HIS A 78 -10.42 20.76 30.30
N PRO A 79 -9.32 21.48 29.99
CA PRO A 79 -8.04 20.85 29.70
C PRO A 79 -7.28 20.60 31.00
N ASN A 80 -7.19 19.35 31.48
CA ASN A 80 -6.17 18.94 32.45
C ASN A 80 -6.00 17.41 32.49
N GLY A 81 -4.86 16.93 32.01
CA GLY A 81 -4.39 15.54 32.09
C GLY A 81 -4.44 14.76 30.75
N PRO A 82 -3.41 13.95 30.41
CA PRO A 82 -3.45 13.12 29.21
C PRO A 82 -4.57 12.08 29.34
N SER A 83 -5.58 12.18 28.49
CA SER A 83 -6.69 11.22 28.51
C SER A 83 -6.16 9.80 28.24
N LYS A 84 -6.70 8.79 28.94
CA LYS A 84 -6.27 7.39 28.76
C LYS A 84 -6.67 6.82 27.40
N CYS A 85 -7.78 7.28 26.80
CA CYS A 85 -8.36 6.70 25.58
C CYS A 85 -8.19 7.55 24.30
N PHE A 86 -7.96 8.86 24.41
CA PHE A 86 -7.90 9.78 23.28
C PHE A 86 -6.55 10.48 23.15
N ASP A 87 -6.15 10.76 21.91
CA ASP A 87 -5.01 11.61 21.53
C ASP A 87 -5.34 13.11 21.74
N ASP A 88 -4.33 13.98 21.55
CA ASP A 88 -4.45 15.44 21.66
C ASP A 88 -5.42 16.07 20.64
N ASP A 89 -5.83 15.33 19.61
CA ASP A 89 -6.82 15.73 18.62
C ASP A 89 -8.24 15.20 18.92
N GLY A 90 -8.45 14.57 20.08
CA GLY A 90 -9.75 14.03 20.51
C GLY A 90 -10.15 12.71 19.82
N ARG A 91 -9.28 12.11 19.00
CA ARG A 91 -9.52 10.79 18.39
C ARG A 91 -9.01 9.66 19.28
N ILE A 92 -9.49 8.44 19.03
CA ILE A 92 -9.00 7.23 19.71
C ILE A 92 -7.49 7.16 19.57
N LYS A 93 -6.83 6.81 20.68
CA LYS A 93 -5.38 6.78 20.78
C LYS A 93 -4.76 5.85 19.74
N ARG A 94 -3.87 6.40 18.92
CA ARG A 94 -3.11 5.65 17.91
C ARG A 94 -2.15 4.67 18.57
N THR A 95 -2.02 3.47 18.02
CA THR A 95 -1.24 2.37 18.61
C THR A 95 -0.02 1.96 17.79
N GLY A 96 0.08 2.45 16.54
CA GLY A 96 1.18 2.14 15.63
C GLY A 96 2.53 2.56 16.18
N ASN A 97 3.58 1.87 15.75
CA ASN A 97 4.95 2.11 16.18
C ASN A 97 5.91 1.96 14.98
N PHE A 98 7.21 2.09 15.24
CA PHE A 98 8.25 1.96 14.23
C PHE A 98 8.12 0.68 13.39
N TRP A 99 7.87 -0.48 14.02
CA TRP A 99 7.78 -1.76 13.32
C TRP A 99 6.53 -1.87 12.46
N THR A 100 5.37 -1.44 12.98
CA THR A 100 4.13 -1.48 12.20
C THR A 100 4.19 -0.52 11.02
N ALA A 101 4.75 0.68 11.21
CA ALA A 101 4.96 1.65 10.13
C ALA A 101 5.92 1.11 9.07
N SER A 102 7.06 0.53 9.48
CA SER A 102 7.99 -0.11 8.54
C SER A 102 7.34 -1.26 7.78
N ALA A 103 6.57 -2.11 8.44
CA ALA A 103 5.84 -3.20 7.79
C ALA A 103 4.84 -2.66 6.74
N HIS A 104 4.06 -1.63 7.06
CA HIS A 104 3.15 -1.02 6.09
C HIS A 104 3.87 -0.41 4.89
N ILE A 105 4.97 0.31 5.10
CA ILE A 105 5.79 0.87 4.01
C ILE A 105 6.35 -0.27 3.15
N ILE A 106 7.00 -1.27 3.75
CA ILE A 106 7.59 -2.40 3.03
C ILE A 106 6.51 -3.15 2.24
N THR A 107 5.33 -3.34 2.80
CA THR A 107 4.20 -4.00 2.10
C THR A 107 3.73 -3.18 0.91
N ALA A 108 3.68 -1.86 1.04
CA ALA A 108 3.26 -0.98 -0.04
C ALA A 108 4.27 -0.93 -1.20
N VAL A 109 5.56 -1.01 -0.86
CA VAL A 109 6.66 -0.88 -1.82
C VAL A 109 6.99 -2.24 -2.43
N ILE A 110 7.30 -3.27 -1.64
CA ILE A 110 7.58 -4.63 -2.12
C ILE A 110 6.26 -5.28 -2.58
N GLY A 111 5.83 -4.95 -3.80
CA GLY A 111 4.64 -5.48 -4.47
C GLY A 111 4.90 -5.69 -5.95
N SER A 112 3.94 -5.33 -6.83
CA SER A 112 4.12 -5.51 -8.28
C SER A 112 5.35 -4.79 -8.85
N GLY A 113 5.79 -3.69 -8.23
CA GLY A 113 6.95 -2.91 -8.69
C GLY A 113 8.27 -3.68 -8.74
N VAL A 114 8.52 -4.65 -7.83
CA VAL A 114 9.77 -5.44 -7.87
C VAL A 114 9.83 -6.37 -9.08
N LEU A 115 8.67 -6.79 -9.59
CA LEU A 115 8.58 -7.77 -10.67
C LEU A 115 9.07 -7.21 -12.00
N SER A 116 8.91 -5.90 -12.24
CA SER A 116 9.36 -5.23 -13.47
C SER A 116 10.81 -4.77 -13.44
N LEU A 117 11.48 -4.79 -12.28
CA LEU A 117 12.84 -4.25 -12.15
C LEU A 117 13.89 -4.98 -12.97
N ALA A 118 13.74 -6.30 -13.16
CA ALA A 118 14.65 -7.06 -14.01
C ALA A 118 14.58 -6.57 -15.47
N TRP A 119 13.36 -6.33 -15.97
CA TRP A 119 13.14 -5.74 -17.29
C TRP A 119 13.63 -4.29 -17.36
N ALA A 120 13.37 -3.47 -16.34
CA ALA A 120 13.83 -2.09 -16.31
C ALA A 120 15.36 -1.97 -16.36
N ILE A 121 16.09 -2.83 -15.62
CA ILE A 121 17.55 -2.93 -15.75
C ILE A 121 17.92 -3.50 -17.12
N GLY A 122 17.14 -4.42 -17.68
CA GLY A 122 17.31 -4.88 -19.07
C GLY A 122 17.30 -3.76 -20.11
N GLN A 123 16.41 -2.77 -19.94
CA GLN A 123 16.36 -1.61 -20.83
C GLN A 123 17.54 -0.65 -20.63
N LEU A 124 17.98 -0.45 -19.38
CA LEU A 124 18.99 0.55 -19.01
C LEU A 124 20.45 0.02 -19.00
N GLY A 125 20.63 -1.27 -18.78
CA GLY A 125 21.92 -1.95 -18.66
C GLY A 125 22.56 -1.90 -17.28
N TRP A 126 23.73 -2.55 -17.19
CA TRP A 126 24.51 -2.70 -15.95
C TRP A 126 24.99 -1.39 -15.32
N ILE A 127 25.04 -0.29 -16.09
CA ILE A 127 25.46 1.02 -15.57
C ILE A 127 24.23 1.83 -15.16
N ALA A 128 23.39 2.21 -16.13
CA ALA A 128 22.31 3.15 -15.88
C ALA A 128 21.20 2.57 -15.00
N GLY A 129 20.93 1.25 -15.08
CA GLY A 129 19.91 0.59 -14.26
C GLY A 129 20.18 0.71 -12.75
N PRO A 130 21.28 0.12 -12.25
CA PRO A 130 21.68 0.26 -10.84
C PRO A 130 21.78 1.70 -10.35
N VAL A 131 22.39 2.59 -11.15
CA VAL A 131 22.53 4.02 -10.80
C VAL A 131 21.16 4.67 -10.65
N ALA A 132 20.23 4.43 -11.57
CA ALA A 132 18.88 4.96 -11.49
C ALA A 132 18.18 4.47 -10.22
N MET A 133 18.27 3.18 -9.89
CA MET A 133 17.65 2.62 -8.68
C MET A 133 18.16 3.30 -7.39
N PHE A 134 19.47 3.55 -7.28
CA PHE A 134 20.02 4.30 -6.15
C PHE A 134 19.53 5.75 -6.10
N LEU A 135 19.46 6.42 -7.24
CA LEU A 135 18.96 7.81 -7.31
C LEU A 135 17.48 7.90 -6.92
N PHE A 136 16.62 7.03 -7.46
CA PHE A 136 15.20 6.97 -7.10
C PHE A 136 15.00 6.65 -5.62
N SER A 137 15.77 5.69 -5.08
CA SER A 137 15.78 5.39 -3.65
C SER A 137 16.14 6.62 -2.81
N PHE A 138 17.21 7.33 -3.17
CA PHE A 138 17.68 8.52 -2.45
C PHE A 138 16.65 9.65 -2.50
N VAL A 139 16.14 9.98 -3.69
CA VAL A 139 15.13 11.03 -3.87
C VAL A 139 13.86 10.70 -3.09
N THR A 140 13.39 9.45 -3.16
CA THR A 140 12.20 8.99 -2.44
C THR A 140 12.38 9.07 -0.94
N TYR A 141 13.52 8.61 -0.42
CA TYR A 141 13.84 8.75 1.01
C TYR A 141 13.84 10.23 1.42
N TYR A 142 14.60 11.06 0.71
CA TYR A 142 14.74 12.48 1.02
C TYR A 142 13.38 13.19 1.05
N THR A 143 12.60 13.07 -0.01
CA THR A 143 11.28 13.71 -0.13
C THR A 143 10.25 13.15 0.87
N SER A 144 10.30 11.85 1.18
CA SER A 144 9.46 11.24 2.21
C SER A 144 9.78 11.76 3.61
N THR A 145 11.05 12.11 3.91
CA THR A 145 11.39 12.78 5.17
C THR A 145 10.84 14.21 5.25
N LEU A 146 10.77 14.93 4.12
CA LEU A 146 10.13 16.24 4.04
C LEU A 146 8.62 16.12 4.25
N LEU A 147 7.99 15.14 3.60
CA LEU A 147 6.57 14.86 3.72
C LEU A 147 6.18 14.51 5.17
N ALA A 148 6.99 13.70 5.85
CA ALA A 148 6.74 13.31 7.23
C ALA A 148 6.74 14.50 8.20
N ASP A 149 7.53 15.55 7.92
CA ASP A 149 7.50 16.81 8.69
C ASP A 149 6.21 17.61 8.45
N CYS A 150 5.56 17.43 7.30
CA CYS A 150 4.36 18.17 6.89
C CYS A 150 3.06 17.61 7.50
N TYR A 151 3.14 16.50 8.24
CA TYR A 151 1.99 15.85 8.88
C TYR A 151 1.25 16.77 9.87
N ARG A 152 1.98 17.47 10.74
CA ARG A 152 1.42 18.50 11.63
C ARG A 152 1.62 19.89 11.03
N ALA A 153 0.52 20.57 10.70
CA ALA A 153 0.57 21.90 10.13
C ALA A 153 0.90 22.95 11.19
N GLY A 154 1.83 23.87 10.86
CA GLY A 154 2.33 24.87 11.81
C GLY A 154 3.39 24.30 12.73
N ASP A 155 3.07 24.11 14.00
CA ASP A 155 4.00 23.60 15.00
C ASP A 155 4.24 22.07 14.84
N PRO A 156 5.50 21.58 14.82
CA PRO A 156 5.79 20.16 14.60
C PRO A 156 5.31 19.19 15.69
N VAL A 157 4.94 19.70 16.88
CA VAL A 157 4.56 18.87 18.03
C VAL A 157 3.08 19.04 18.39
N THR A 158 2.59 20.27 18.35
CA THR A 158 1.23 20.66 18.78
C THR A 158 0.34 21.09 17.61
N GLY A 159 0.91 21.21 16.41
CA GLY A 159 0.18 21.60 15.21
C GLY A 159 -0.91 20.60 14.84
N LYS A 160 -1.88 21.08 14.05
CA LYS A 160 -3.03 20.30 13.60
C LYS A 160 -2.57 19.09 12.77
N ARG A 161 -2.96 17.90 13.18
CA ARG A 161 -2.69 16.65 12.45
C ARG A 161 -3.40 16.63 11.09
N SER A 162 -2.72 16.13 10.08
CA SER A 162 -3.26 15.92 8.73
C SER A 162 -3.44 14.42 8.51
N TYR A 163 -4.68 13.96 8.54
CA TYR A 163 -5.02 12.52 8.52
C TYR A 163 -4.80 11.85 7.16
N SER A 164 -4.78 12.65 6.10
CA SER A 164 -4.57 12.20 4.73
C SER A 164 -3.57 13.10 4.01
N TYR A 165 -3.02 12.59 2.91
CA TYR A 165 -2.14 13.36 2.05
C TYR A 165 -2.80 14.67 1.57
N MET A 166 -4.06 14.59 1.09
CA MET A 166 -4.81 15.77 0.67
C MET A 166 -5.06 16.76 1.80
N ASP A 167 -5.27 16.28 3.03
CA ASP A 167 -5.41 17.17 4.20
C ASP A 167 -4.11 17.92 4.48
N ALA A 168 -2.94 17.29 4.31
CA ALA A 168 -1.66 17.97 4.47
C ALA A 168 -1.46 19.05 3.39
N VAL A 169 -1.82 18.75 2.13
CA VAL A 169 -1.80 19.76 1.05
C VAL A 169 -2.78 20.89 1.35
N ARG A 170 -3.96 20.59 1.87
CA ARG A 170 -4.96 21.60 2.27
C ARG A 170 -4.46 22.50 3.40
N ASN A 171 -3.84 21.92 4.42
CA ASN A 171 -3.39 22.65 5.60
C ASN A 171 -2.09 23.46 5.32
N ASN A 172 -1.22 23.02 4.41
CA ASN A 172 0.06 23.69 4.13
C ASN A 172 0.05 24.60 2.88
N LEU A 173 -0.70 24.24 1.83
CA LEU A 173 -0.67 24.94 0.53
C LEU A 173 -2.03 25.55 0.16
N GLY A 174 -3.13 24.86 0.46
CA GLY A 174 -4.49 25.32 0.20
C GLY A 174 -4.82 25.53 -1.29
N GLY A 175 -5.97 26.17 -1.54
CA GLY A 175 -6.38 26.62 -2.88
C GLY A 175 -6.50 25.52 -3.94
N VAL A 176 -6.14 25.87 -5.18
CA VAL A 176 -6.26 24.99 -6.37
C VAL A 176 -5.34 23.77 -6.27
N LYS A 177 -4.22 23.87 -5.54
CA LYS A 177 -3.26 22.79 -5.34
C LYS A 177 -3.90 21.55 -4.70
N VAL A 178 -4.90 21.71 -3.84
CA VAL A 178 -5.66 20.60 -3.24
C VAL A 178 -6.44 19.81 -4.29
N LYS A 179 -7.09 20.51 -5.23
CA LYS A 179 -7.87 19.87 -6.30
C LYS A 179 -6.97 19.10 -7.26
N ILE A 180 -5.83 19.69 -7.63
CA ILE A 180 -4.81 19.04 -8.47
C ILE A 180 -4.24 17.81 -7.78
N CYS A 181 -3.86 17.93 -6.50
CA CYS A 181 -3.38 16.80 -5.71
C CYS A 181 -4.38 15.66 -5.68
N GLY A 182 -5.66 15.95 -5.36
CA GLY A 182 -6.70 14.93 -5.31
C GLY A 182 -6.90 14.24 -6.65
N LEU A 183 -6.97 14.99 -7.75
CA LEU A 183 -7.11 14.43 -9.10
C LEU A 183 -5.96 13.45 -9.41
N ILE A 184 -4.73 13.86 -9.18
CA ILE A 184 -3.54 13.04 -9.47
C ILE A 184 -3.47 11.82 -8.54
N GLN A 185 -3.68 12.02 -7.23
CA GLN A 185 -3.63 10.93 -6.25
C GLN A 185 -4.68 9.87 -6.55
N TYR A 186 -5.94 10.26 -6.76
CA TYR A 186 -7.02 9.31 -7.04
C TYR A 186 -6.90 8.65 -8.41
N ALA A 187 -6.41 9.35 -9.44
CA ALA A 187 -6.09 8.73 -10.71
C ALA A 187 -4.97 7.68 -10.57
N ASN A 188 -3.95 7.95 -9.74
CA ASN A 188 -2.89 7.00 -9.46
C ASN A 188 -3.43 5.76 -8.72
N LEU A 189 -4.25 5.94 -7.67
CA LEU A 189 -4.86 4.83 -6.93
C LEU A 189 -5.78 3.96 -7.82
N PHE A 190 -6.56 4.59 -8.70
CA PHE A 190 -7.36 3.88 -9.71
C PHE A 190 -6.48 3.04 -10.66
N GLY A 191 -5.36 3.61 -11.10
CA GLY A 191 -4.42 2.92 -11.96
C GLY A 191 -3.66 1.79 -11.27
N VAL A 192 -3.31 1.92 -9.98
CA VAL A 192 -2.73 0.84 -9.17
C VAL A 192 -3.66 -0.37 -9.13
N ALA A 193 -4.97 -0.15 -8.97
CA ALA A 193 -5.98 -1.21 -9.01
C ALA A 193 -5.97 -1.97 -10.36
N ILE A 194 -5.81 -1.26 -11.49
CA ILE A 194 -5.65 -1.87 -12.82
C ILE A 194 -4.36 -2.70 -12.88
N GLY A 195 -3.23 -2.14 -12.44
CA GLY A 195 -1.92 -2.80 -12.45
C GLY A 195 -1.91 -4.08 -11.61
N TYR A 196 -2.53 -4.07 -10.42
CA TYR A 196 -2.64 -5.24 -9.55
C TYR A 196 -3.54 -6.34 -10.13
N THR A 197 -4.63 -5.95 -10.80
CA THR A 197 -5.49 -6.91 -11.50
C THR A 197 -4.72 -7.61 -12.63
N ILE A 198 -3.92 -6.85 -13.40
CA ILE A 198 -3.06 -7.40 -14.45
C ILE A 198 -2.00 -8.33 -13.84
N ALA A 199 -1.24 -7.87 -12.86
CA ALA A 199 -0.16 -8.64 -12.24
C ALA A 199 -0.66 -9.95 -11.61
N SER A 200 -1.77 -9.91 -10.88
CA SER A 200 -2.39 -11.11 -10.28
C SER A 200 -2.83 -12.11 -11.35
N SER A 201 -3.41 -11.63 -12.45
CA SER A 201 -3.80 -12.48 -13.57
C SER A 201 -2.60 -13.16 -14.24
N ILE A 202 -1.49 -12.46 -14.40
CA ILE A 202 -0.24 -13.01 -14.95
C ILE A 202 0.28 -14.14 -14.05
N SER A 203 0.28 -13.94 -12.73
CA SER A 203 0.72 -14.98 -11.78
C SER A 203 -0.21 -16.20 -11.75
N MET A 204 -1.53 -16.02 -11.77
CA MET A 204 -2.47 -17.14 -11.85
C MET A 204 -2.35 -17.91 -13.17
N MET A 205 -2.15 -17.21 -14.28
CA MET A 205 -1.86 -17.83 -15.58
C MET A 205 -0.57 -18.65 -15.54
N ALA A 206 0.50 -18.11 -14.94
CA ALA A 206 1.78 -18.79 -14.84
C ALA A 206 1.64 -20.14 -14.12
N ILE A 207 0.88 -20.21 -13.02
CA ILE A 207 0.59 -21.46 -12.30
C ILE A 207 -0.10 -22.48 -13.21
N LYS A 208 -1.20 -22.10 -13.88
CA LYS A 208 -1.93 -23.07 -14.71
C LYS A 208 -1.13 -23.49 -15.93
N ARG A 209 -0.36 -22.57 -16.54
CA ARG A 209 0.50 -22.87 -17.68
C ARG A 209 1.62 -23.83 -17.30
N SER A 210 2.30 -23.57 -16.17
CA SER A 210 3.33 -24.44 -15.60
C SER A 210 2.79 -25.85 -15.37
N ASN A 211 1.64 -25.98 -14.69
CA ASN A 211 1.02 -27.28 -14.41
C ASN A 211 0.57 -28.02 -15.69
N CYS A 212 0.00 -27.31 -16.66
CA CYS A 212 -0.40 -27.91 -17.95
C CYS A 212 0.82 -28.43 -18.74
N PHE A 213 1.91 -27.66 -18.75
CA PHE A 213 3.13 -28.05 -19.45
C PHE A 213 3.73 -29.33 -18.85
N HIS A 214 3.83 -29.40 -17.53
CA HIS A 214 4.36 -30.59 -16.83
C HIS A 214 3.43 -31.79 -16.93
N ALA A 215 2.10 -31.60 -16.82
CA ALA A 215 1.13 -32.68 -16.96
C ALA A 215 1.08 -33.26 -18.38
N SER A 216 1.50 -32.50 -19.39
CA SER A 216 1.55 -32.94 -20.79
C SER A 216 2.94 -33.42 -21.24
N ASP A 217 3.91 -33.56 -20.33
CA ASP A 217 5.32 -33.82 -20.65
C ASP A 217 5.89 -32.85 -21.70
N GLY A 218 5.46 -31.58 -21.67
CA GLY A 218 5.85 -30.54 -22.61
C GLY A 218 5.25 -30.67 -24.01
N LYS A 219 4.30 -31.58 -24.24
CA LYS A 219 3.69 -31.82 -25.56
C LYS A 219 2.62 -30.79 -25.94
N ASN A 220 2.05 -30.09 -24.96
CA ASN A 220 1.01 -29.09 -25.19
C ASN A 220 1.57 -27.67 -24.99
N PRO A 221 1.40 -26.74 -25.96
CA PRO A 221 1.82 -25.34 -25.78
C PRO A 221 1.06 -24.61 -24.67
N CYS A 222 -0.08 -25.16 -24.22
CA CYS A 222 -0.84 -24.69 -23.07
C CYS A 222 -1.28 -23.23 -23.17
N HIS A 223 -1.98 -22.89 -24.26
CA HIS A 223 -2.54 -21.56 -24.46
C HIS A 223 -3.56 -21.21 -23.35
N MET A 224 -3.38 -20.04 -22.73
CA MET A 224 -4.23 -19.56 -21.64
C MET A 224 -4.76 -18.16 -21.95
N SER A 225 -6.05 -17.94 -21.65
CA SER A 225 -6.62 -16.60 -21.66
C SER A 225 -6.45 -15.91 -20.31
N SER A 226 -5.94 -14.69 -20.32
CA SER A 226 -5.78 -13.84 -19.13
C SER A 226 -7.11 -13.37 -18.54
N ASN A 227 -8.13 -13.23 -19.38
CA ASN A 227 -9.41 -12.61 -19.03
C ASN A 227 -10.12 -13.31 -17.87
N ILE A 228 -10.13 -14.64 -17.86
CA ILE A 228 -10.81 -15.41 -16.81
C ILE A 228 -10.17 -15.18 -15.43
N TYR A 229 -8.86 -14.98 -15.39
CA TYR A 229 -8.14 -14.71 -14.14
C TYR A 229 -8.30 -13.25 -13.69
N MET A 230 -8.36 -12.30 -14.63
CA MET A 230 -8.71 -10.92 -14.29
C MET A 230 -10.11 -10.83 -13.69
N ILE A 231 -11.09 -11.50 -14.30
CA ILE A 231 -12.46 -11.60 -13.77
C ILE A 231 -12.47 -12.27 -12.40
N GLY A 232 -11.75 -13.39 -12.24
CA GLY A 232 -11.64 -14.09 -10.95
C GLY A 232 -11.07 -13.21 -9.84
N PHE A 233 -9.99 -12.47 -10.12
CA PHE A 233 -9.44 -11.48 -9.20
C PHE A 233 -10.44 -10.38 -8.89
N GLY A 234 -11.09 -9.80 -9.90
CA GLY A 234 -12.12 -8.78 -9.72
C GLY A 234 -13.31 -9.26 -8.87
N VAL A 235 -13.75 -10.50 -9.01
CA VAL A 235 -14.81 -11.09 -8.16
C VAL A 235 -14.36 -11.18 -6.70
N ALA A 236 -13.12 -11.61 -6.45
CA ALA A 236 -12.56 -11.63 -5.09
C ALA A 236 -12.49 -10.21 -4.49
N GLU A 237 -12.03 -9.23 -5.28
CA GLU A 237 -11.95 -7.84 -4.84
C GLU A 237 -13.33 -7.20 -4.62
N ILE A 238 -14.37 -7.54 -5.39
CA ILE A 238 -15.74 -7.07 -5.12
C ILE A 238 -16.15 -7.46 -3.70
N VAL A 239 -15.87 -8.70 -3.28
CA VAL A 239 -16.21 -9.21 -1.94
C VAL A 239 -15.37 -8.51 -0.87
N LEU A 240 -14.06 -8.47 -1.04
CA LEU A 240 -13.14 -7.92 -0.05
C LEU A 240 -13.25 -6.40 0.09
N SER A 241 -13.49 -5.70 -1.01
CA SER A 241 -13.73 -4.26 -1.01
C SER A 241 -15.00 -3.86 -0.29
N GLN A 242 -15.90 -4.77 0.10
CA GLN A 242 -17.02 -4.39 0.96
C GLN A 242 -16.59 -4.10 2.40
N ILE A 243 -15.42 -4.58 2.84
CA ILE A 243 -14.92 -4.38 4.20
C ILE A 243 -14.68 -2.87 4.42
N PRO A 244 -15.35 -2.24 5.41
CA PRO A 244 -15.41 -0.79 5.51
C PRO A 244 -14.18 -0.13 6.13
N ASP A 245 -13.43 -0.81 7.00
CA ASP A 245 -12.37 -0.18 7.80
C ASP A 245 -10.98 -0.82 7.59
N PHE A 246 -9.97 0.04 7.45
CA PHE A 246 -8.56 -0.33 7.40
C PHE A 246 -8.10 -1.06 8.67
N ASP A 247 -8.67 -0.69 9.83
CA ASP A 247 -8.41 -1.31 11.14
C ASP A 247 -8.81 -2.79 11.17
N GLN A 248 -9.76 -3.21 10.32
CA GLN A 248 -10.18 -4.60 10.18
C GLN A 248 -9.27 -5.39 9.22
N LEU A 249 -8.39 -4.71 8.48
CA LEU A 249 -7.51 -5.25 7.45
C LEU A 249 -6.03 -5.30 7.88
N TRP A 250 -5.71 -4.94 9.13
CA TRP A 250 -4.32 -4.96 9.64
C TRP A 250 -3.64 -6.33 9.47
N TRP A 251 -4.39 -7.43 9.67
CA TRP A 251 -3.89 -8.80 9.51
C TRP A 251 -3.57 -9.11 8.05
N LEU A 252 -4.36 -8.57 7.12
CA LEU A 252 -4.19 -8.75 5.69
C LEU A 252 -2.97 -7.98 5.17
N SER A 253 -2.63 -6.82 5.76
CA SER A 253 -1.33 -6.17 5.53
C SER A 253 -0.15 -7.02 5.98
N ILE A 254 -0.23 -7.68 7.14
CA ILE A 254 0.85 -8.56 7.62
C ILE A 254 1.04 -9.76 6.69
N VAL A 255 -0.07 -10.40 6.29
CA VAL A 255 -0.02 -11.51 5.33
C VAL A 255 0.60 -11.05 4.02
N ALA A 256 0.18 -9.90 3.48
CA ALA A 256 0.75 -9.34 2.26
C ALA A 256 2.26 -9.05 2.39
N ALA A 257 2.72 -8.56 3.54
CA ALA A 257 4.14 -8.37 3.82
C ALA A 257 4.92 -9.70 3.77
N VAL A 258 4.44 -10.74 4.44
CA VAL A 258 5.10 -12.06 4.47
C VAL A 258 5.16 -12.66 3.07
N MET A 259 4.06 -12.57 2.33
CA MET A 259 3.99 -13.06 0.95
C MET A 259 4.94 -12.28 0.03
N SER A 260 5.14 -10.98 0.26
CA SER A 260 6.06 -10.17 -0.54
C SER A 260 7.51 -10.60 -0.44
N PHE A 261 7.96 -10.84 0.78
CA PHE A 261 9.28 -11.41 1.04
C PHE A 261 9.38 -12.82 0.45
N THR A 262 8.33 -13.64 0.58
CA THR A 262 8.34 -15.02 0.09
C THR A 262 8.57 -15.08 -1.42
N TYR A 263 7.75 -14.40 -2.23
CA TYR A 263 7.94 -14.46 -3.69
C TYR A 263 9.22 -13.76 -4.14
N SER A 264 9.64 -12.68 -3.47
CA SER A 264 10.86 -11.94 -3.82
C SER A 264 12.11 -12.77 -3.53
N SER A 265 12.15 -13.44 -2.37
CA SER A 265 13.24 -14.35 -2.01
C SER A 265 13.31 -15.57 -2.94
N ILE A 266 12.17 -16.15 -3.33
CA ILE A 266 12.14 -17.24 -4.31
C ILE A 266 12.63 -16.72 -5.68
N GLY A 267 12.11 -15.59 -6.16
CA GLY A 267 12.54 -15.00 -7.43
C GLY A 267 14.04 -14.68 -7.47
N LEU A 268 14.59 -14.16 -6.37
CA LEU A 268 16.03 -13.94 -6.22
C LEU A 268 16.81 -15.26 -6.25
N ALA A 269 16.37 -16.28 -5.50
CA ALA A 269 17.04 -17.58 -5.47
C ALA A 269 17.04 -18.24 -6.86
N LEU A 270 15.90 -18.18 -7.58
CA LEU A 270 15.78 -18.67 -8.95
C LEU A 270 16.69 -17.89 -9.91
N GLY A 271 16.79 -16.56 -9.75
CA GLY A 271 17.71 -15.72 -10.51
C GLY A 271 19.17 -16.13 -10.30
N ILE A 272 19.59 -16.29 -9.04
CA ILE A 272 20.94 -16.76 -8.69
C ILE A 272 21.21 -18.15 -9.28
N ALA A 273 20.27 -19.08 -9.13
CA ALA A 273 20.39 -20.42 -9.69
C ALA A 273 20.53 -20.39 -11.21
N LYS A 274 19.79 -19.51 -11.89
CA LYS A 274 19.87 -19.36 -13.35
C LYS A 274 21.18 -18.74 -13.80
N VAL A 275 21.73 -17.77 -13.06
CA VAL A 275 23.07 -17.23 -13.31
C VAL A 275 24.13 -18.32 -13.16
N ALA A 276 24.01 -19.17 -12.14
CA ALA A 276 24.91 -20.31 -11.95
C ALA A 276 24.81 -21.32 -13.11
N GLU A 277 23.60 -21.64 -13.57
CA GLU A 277 23.35 -22.50 -14.74
C GLU A 277 23.94 -21.91 -16.03
N ASN A 278 23.82 -20.59 -16.23
CA ASN A 278 24.40 -19.90 -17.39
C ASN A 278 25.94 -19.90 -17.39
N GLY A 279 26.59 -20.18 -16.26
CA GLY A 279 28.04 -20.08 -16.10
C GLY A 279 28.58 -18.65 -16.09
N GLY A 280 27.71 -17.63 -15.95
CA GLY A 280 28.10 -16.22 -15.99
C GLY A 280 26.93 -15.25 -16.01
N PHE A 281 27.26 -13.96 -15.92
CA PHE A 281 26.31 -12.85 -15.95
C PHE A 281 25.96 -12.49 -17.40
N LYS A 282 24.68 -12.52 -17.76
CA LYS A 282 24.18 -12.00 -19.03
C LYS A 282 24.00 -10.48 -18.99
N GLY A 283 23.61 -9.92 -20.13
CA GLY A 283 23.28 -8.50 -20.29
C GLY A 283 24.46 -7.66 -20.76
N SER A 284 24.16 -6.51 -21.35
CA SER A 284 25.12 -5.51 -21.79
C SER A 284 25.25 -4.34 -20.81
N LEU A 285 26.30 -3.53 -20.98
CA LEU A 285 26.53 -2.30 -20.22
C LEU A 285 25.43 -1.24 -20.44
N THR A 286 24.80 -1.23 -21.62
CA THR A 286 23.88 -0.18 -22.08
C THR A 286 22.46 -0.69 -22.34
N GLY A 287 22.13 -1.85 -21.77
CA GLY A 287 20.83 -2.49 -21.89
C GLY A 287 20.63 -3.16 -23.24
N ILE A 288 19.37 -3.36 -23.61
CA ILE A 288 18.96 -4.05 -24.83
C ILE A 288 19.71 -3.56 -26.08
N SER A 289 20.20 -4.50 -26.87
CA SER A 289 21.02 -4.21 -28.05
C SER A 289 20.22 -3.62 -29.22
N ILE A 290 20.82 -2.65 -29.92
CA ILE A 290 20.27 -2.13 -31.18
C ILE A 290 20.43 -3.24 -32.23
N GLY A 291 19.32 -3.70 -32.81
CA GLY A 291 19.26 -4.89 -33.67
C GLY A 291 18.23 -5.90 -33.20
N ALA A 292 18.12 -6.11 -31.89
CA ALA A 292 16.98 -6.82 -31.28
C ALA A 292 15.72 -5.93 -31.28
N VAL A 293 15.92 -4.62 -31.09
CA VAL A 293 14.90 -3.57 -31.21
C VAL A 293 15.43 -2.43 -32.06
N SER A 294 14.51 -1.62 -32.61
CA SER A 294 14.86 -0.38 -33.30
C SER A 294 15.44 0.66 -32.32
N GLN A 295 16.15 1.67 -32.85
CA GLN A 295 16.71 2.75 -32.03
C GLN A 295 15.63 3.51 -31.25
N SER A 296 14.47 3.76 -31.86
CA SER A 296 13.35 4.45 -31.22
C SER A 296 12.75 3.59 -30.11
N GLU A 297 12.54 2.30 -30.34
CA GLU A 297 12.05 1.37 -29.31
C GLU A 297 13.00 1.29 -28.11
N LYS A 298 14.32 1.29 -28.35
CA LYS A 298 15.31 1.35 -27.25
C LYS A 298 15.17 2.62 -26.40
N VAL A 299 14.96 3.78 -27.04
CA VAL A 299 14.76 5.05 -26.32
C VAL A 299 13.46 5.03 -25.52
N TRP A 300 12.36 4.57 -26.11
CA TRP A 300 11.07 4.47 -25.44
C TRP A 300 11.10 3.49 -24.26
N GLY A 301 11.71 2.32 -24.45
CA GLY A 301 11.91 1.33 -23.39
C GLY A 301 12.78 1.86 -22.25
N SER A 302 13.84 2.61 -22.56
CA SER A 302 14.69 3.26 -21.53
C SER A 302 13.90 4.29 -20.72
N PHE A 303 13.07 5.10 -21.37
CA PHE A 303 12.22 6.07 -20.69
C PHE A 303 11.16 5.40 -19.82
N GLN A 304 10.49 4.39 -20.35
CA GLN A 304 9.52 3.59 -19.62
C GLN A 304 10.15 2.92 -18.38
N ALA A 305 11.38 2.41 -18.49
CA ALA A 305 12.10 1.81 -17.37
C ALA A 305 12.30 2.79 -16.20
N PHE A 306 12.47 4.10 -16.45
CA PHE A 306 12.46 5.09 -15.36
C PHE A 306 11.09 5.18 -14.68
N GLY A 307 10.00 5.07 -15.43
CA GLY A 307 8.64 4.97 -14.88
C GLY A 307 8.48 3.73 -14.00
N ASP A 308 8.93 2.58 -14.46
CA ASP A 308 8.85 1.32 -13.71
C ASP A 308 9.64 1.39 -12.40
N ILE A 309 10.87 1.92 -12.43
CA ILE A 309 11.67 2.13 -11.23
C ILE A 309 10.99 3.15 -10.30
N ALA A 310 10.43 4.24 -10.86
CA ALA A 310 9.73 5.24 -10.07
C ALA A 310 8.50 4.67 -9.36
N PHE A 311 7.73 3.82 -10.06
CA PHE A 311 6.60 3.11 -9.49
C PHE A 311 7.02 2.16 -8.37
N ALA A 312 8.13 1.43 -8.55
CA ALA A 312 8.63 0.52 -7.54
C ALA A 312 8.92 1.24 -6.20
N TYR A 313 9.36 2.50 -6.23
CA TYR A 313 9.56 3.30 -5.00
C TYR A 313 8.32 4.12 -4.56
N SER A 314 7.16 3.89 -5.16
CA SER A 314 5.96 4.71 -4.92
C SER A 314 5.19 4.28 -3.66
N PHE A 315 5.41 4.98 -2.54
CA PHE A 315 4.58 4.88 -1.33
C PHE A 315 4.22 6.23 -0.71
N SER A 316 4.71 7.33 -1.28
CA SER A 316 4.51 8.69 -0.73
C SER A 316 3.03 9.09 -0.70
N ASN A 317 2.21 8.54 -1.59
CA ASN A 317 0.77 8.78 -1.69
C ASN A 317 -0.06 8.15 -0.55
N ILE A 318 0.51 7.26 0.26
CA ILE A 318 -0.13 6.68 1.45
C ILE A 318 0.70 6.91 2.72
N LEU A 319 1.81 7.66 2.61
CA LEU A 319 2.77 7.87 3.70
C LEU A 319 2.11 8.53 4.92
N LEU A 320 1.25 9.53 4.69
CA LEU A 320 0.63 10.29 5.76
C LEU A 320 -0.49 9.50 6.44
N GLU A 321 -1.20 8.66 5.68
CA GLU A 321 -2.20 7.73 6.19
C GLU A 321 -1.53 6.67 7.09
N ILE A 322 -0.36 6.15 6.70
CA ILE A 322 0.45 5.27 7.57
C ILE A 322 0.93 6.04 8.82
N GLN A 323 1.42 7.26 8.64
CA GLN A 323 1.89 8.10 9.75
C GLN A 323 0.77 8.44 10.74
N ASP A 324 -0.48 8.58 10.28
CA ASP A 324 -1.66 8.80 11.12
C ASP A 324 -2.01 7.59 11.99
N THR A 325 -1.38 6.43 11.80
CA THR A 325 -1.56 5.28 12.72
C THR A 325 -0.57 5.29 13.89
N ILE A 326 0.47 6.13 13.84
CA ILE A 326 1.60 6.09 14.77
C ILE A 326 1.26 6.79 16.09
N LYS A 327 1.60 6.13 17.20
CA LYS A 327 1.47 6.70 18.55
C LYS A 327 2.48 7.82 18.80
N SER A 328 2.10 8.79 19.64
CA SER A 328 2.96 9.87 20.14
C SER A 328 2.81 9.98 21.67
N PRO A 329 3.90 10.14 22.45
CA PRO A 329 5.32 10.32 22.07
C PRO A 329 6.08 9.00 21.73
N PRO A 330 7.25 9.08 21.04
CA PRO A 330 7.87 10.27 20.44
C PRO A 330 7.07 10.78 19.23
N SER A 331 7.41 11.96 18.69
CA SER A 331 6.63 12.54 17.58
C SER A 331 6.50 11.59 16.39
N GLU A 332 5.33 11.63 15.77
CA GLU A 332 4.94 10.77 14.65
C GLU A 332 5.95 10.91 13.50
N ALA A 333 6.37 12.15 13.20
CA ALA A 333 7.38 12.44 12.19
C ALA A 333 8.75 11.79 12.49
N LYS A 334 9.19 11.77 13.76
CA LYS A 334 10.46 11.16 14.15
C LYS A 334 10.42 9.64 13.98
N THR A 335 9.33 9.01 14.40
CA THR A 335 9.12 7.57 14.20
C THR A 335 9.01 7.24 12.71
N MET A 336 8.25 8.05 11.96
CA MET A 336 8.04 7.85 10.52
C MET A 336 9.35 7.95 9.75
N LYS A 337 10.19 8.96 9.98
CA LYS A 337 11.50 9.10 9.31
C LYS A 337 12.41 7.90 9.54
N LYS A 338 12.43 7.35 10.76
CA LYS A 338 13.18 6.12 11.05
C LYS A 338 12.59 4.94 10.28
N ALA A 339 11.27 4.79 10.31
CA ALA A 339 10.57 3.70 9.61
C ALA A 339 10.82 3.77 8.10
N THR A 340 10.74 4.96 7.50
CA THR A 340 11.06 5.25 6.10
C THR A 340 12.51 4.91 5.78
N LEU A 341 13.48 5.31 6.61
CA LEU A 341 14.89 4.98 6.39
C LEU A 341 15.12 3.47 6.31
N LEU A 342 14.64 2.73 7.32
CA LEU A 342 14.78 1.26 7.34
C LEU A 342 14.09 0.65 6.11
N SER A 343 12.87 1.07 5.82
CA SER A 343 12.07 0.48 4.75
C SER A 343 12.70 0.74 3.38
N VAL A 344 13.18 1.96 3.11
CA VAL A 344 13.87 2.26 1.86
C VAL A 344 15.16 1.47 1.74
N ILE A 345 15.98 1.37 2.79
CA ILE A 345 17.22 0.56 2.75
C ILE A 345 16.91 -0.91 2.43
N VAL A 346 16.00 -1.53 3.18
CA VAL A 346 15.61 -2.93 2.97
C VAL A 346 15.10 -3.12 1.55
N THR A 347 14.18 -2.26 1.11
CA THR A 347 13.56 -2.40 -0.20
C THR A 347 14.57 -2.20 -1.33
N THR A 348 15.43 -1.18 -1.26
CA THR A 348 16.49 -0.92 -2.25
C THR A 348 17.45 -2.10 -2.37
N VAL A 349 17.84 -2.72 -1.25
CA VAL A 349 18.68 -3.93 -1.28
C VAL A 349 17.95 -5.07 -2.00
N PHE A 350 16.70 -5.35 -1.63
CA PHE A 350 15.92 -6.41 -2.27
C PHE A 350 15.68 -6.15 -3.76
N TYR A 351 15.41 -4.91 -4.12
CA TYR A 351 15.17 -4.47 -5.48
C TYR A 351 16.41 -4.60 -6.33
N MET A 352 17.56 -4.13 -5.83
CA MET A 352 18.85 -4.29 -6.50
C MET A 352 19.16 -5.77 -6.69
N LEU A 353 18.95 -6.61 -5.68
CA LEU A 353 19.18 -8.05 -5.79
C LEU A 353 18.27 -8.68 -6.85
N CYS A 354 16.96 -8.47 -6.78
CA CYS A 354 16.01 -9.07 -7.72
C CYS A 354 16.18 -8.55 -9.15
N GLY A 355 16.33 -7.23 -9.31
CA GLY A 355 16.52 -6.59 -10.61
C GLY A 355 17.84 -7.02 -11.25
N CYS A 356 18.96 -6.90 -10.52
CA CYS A 356 20.27 -7.25 -11.06
C CYS A 356 20.41 -8.76 -11.32
N MET A 357 19.92 -9.62 -10.42
CA MET A 357 20.00 -11.07 -10.65
C MET A 357 19.05 -11.53 -11.76
N GLY A 358 17.87 -10.88 -11.89
CA GLY A 358 16.99 -11.11 -13.04
C GLY A 358 17.67 -10.72 -14.36
N TYR A 359 18.29 -9.54 -14.43
CA TYR A 359 19.03 -9.14 -15.62
C TYR A 359 20.27 -10.02 -15.88
N ALA A 360 20.99 -10.42 -14.84
CA ALA A 360 22.09 -11.37 -14.96
C ALA A 360 21.65 -12.75 -15.48
N ALA A 361 20.45 -13.19 -15.13
CA ALA A 361 19.89 -14.47 -15.56
C ALA A 361 19.41 -14.44 -17.02
N PHE A 362 18.81 -13.33 -17.45
CA PHE A 362 18.08 -13.26 -18.72
C PHE A 362 18.66 -12.31 -19.76
N GLY A 363 19.45 -11.30 -19.38
CA GLY A 363 20.03 -10.32 -20.30
C GLY A 363 18.96 -9.52 -21.04
N ASP A 364 19.11 -9.39 -22.36
CA ASP A 364 18.16 -8.67 -23.24
C ASP A 364 16.74 -9.30 -23.20
N ASP A 365 16.63 -10.57 -22.80
CA ASP A 365 15.35 -11.31 -22.67
C ASP A 365 14.72 -11.19 -21.27
N ALA A 366 15.17 -10.24 -20.44
CA ALA A 366 14.63 -10.06 -19.09
C ALA A 366 13.11 -9.82 -19.14
N PRO A 367 12.30 -10.65 -18.45
CA PRO A 367 10.84 -10.58 -18.56
C PRO A 367 10.27 -9.40 -17.78
N GLY A 368 9.16 -8.83 -18.25
CA GLY A 368 8.45 -7.74 -17.56
C GLY A 368 7.89 -8.13 -16.19
N ASN A 369 7.69 -9.42 -15.94
CA ASN A 369 7.50 -9.96 -14.60
C ASN A 369 8.59 -11.01 -14.37
N LEU A 370 9.49 -10.76 -13.43
CA LEU A 370 10.64 -11.62 -13.11
C LEU A 370 10.27 -13.12 -13.04
N LEU A 371 9.15 -13.45 -12.39
CA LEU A 371 8.76 -14.86 -12.21
C LEU A 371 8.33 -15.55 -13.49
N THR A 372 7.88 -14.81 -14.51
CA THR A 372 7.46 -15.40 -15.79
C THR A 372 8.63 -15.95 -16.60
N GLY A 373 9.85 -15.44 -16.38
CA GLY A 373 11.08 -15.98 -17.01
C GLY A 373 11.46 -17.37 -16.51
N PHE A 374 10.92 -17.79 -15.36
CA PHE A 374 11.14 -19.12 -14.79
C PHE A 374 10.02 -20.11 -15.09
N GLY A 375 9.08 -19.80 -15.99
CA GLY A 375 7.84 -20.58 -16.25
C GLY A 375 7.99 -22.10 -16.45
N PHE A 376 9.20 -22.59 -16.78
CA PHE A 376 9.52 -23.99 -16.99
C PHE A 376 10.62 -24.52 -16.05
N TYR A 377 10.89 -23.79 -14.95
CA TYR A 377 11.91 -24.14 -13.98
C TYR A 377 11.54 -25.40 -13.19
N ASN A 378 12.52 -26.25 -12.93
CA ASN A 378 12.36 -27.42 -12.08
C ASN A 378 13.14 -27.24 -10.76
N PRO A 379 12.50 -27.41 -9.60
CA PRO A 379 11.13 -27.89 -9.42
C PRO A 379 10.05 -26.80 -9.61
N TYR A 380 9.03 -27.09 -10.42
CA TYR A 380 7.98 -26.14 -10.79
C TYR A 380 7.04 -25.76 -9.63
N TRP A 381 6.91 -26.62 -8.61
CA TRP A 381 6.11 -26.32 -7.42
C TRP A 381 6.63 -25.09 -6.67
N LEU A 382 7.95 -24.82 -6.72
CA LEU A 382 8.54 -23.66 -6.06
C LEU A 382 8.11 -22.36 -6.75
N LEU A 383 8.03 -22.39 -8.08
CA LEU A 383 7.51 -21.28 -8.87
C LEU A 383 6.01 -21.05 -8.62
N ASP A 384 5.24 -22.14 -8.48
CA ASP A 384 3.82 -22.05 -8.17
C ASP A 384 3.59 -21.39 -6.80
N ILE A 385 4.37 -21.75 -5.78
CA ILE A 385 4.32 -21.09 -4.46
C ILE A 385 4.60 -19.59 -4.59
N ALA A 386 5.62 -19.21 -5.36
CA ALA A 386 5.95 -17.80 -5.55
C ALA A 386 4.82 -17.02 -6.25
N ASN A 387 4.19 -17.60 -7.26
CA ASN A 387 3.05 -16.98 -7.93
C ASN A 387 1.79 -16.92 -7.05
N VAL A 388 1.52 -17.95 -6.23
CA VAL A 388 0.44 -17.91 -5.23
C VAL A 388 0.70 -16.79 -4.23
N ALA A 389 1.94 -16.66 -3.74
CA ALA A 389 2.32 -15.59 -2.84
C ALA A 389 2.12 -14.19 -3.46
N ILE A 390 2.43 -14.00 -4.76
CA ILE A 390 2.09 -12.74 -5.46
C ILE A 390 0.59 -12.48 -5.44
N VAL A 391 -0.25 -13.47 -5.77
CA VAL A 391 -1.71 -13.28 -5.80
C VAL A 391 -2.23 -12.88 -4.42
N VAL A 392 -1.82 -13.60 -3.38
CA VAL A 392 -2.25 -13.28 -1.99
C VAL A 392 -1.74 -11.90 -1.56
N HIS A 393 -0.51 -11.55 -1.90
CA HIS A 393 0.03 -10.22 -1.67
C HIS A 393 -0.83 -9.14 -2.34
N LEU A 394 -1.11 -9.30 -3.64
CA LEU A 394 -1.78 -8.27 -4.44
C LEU A 394 -3.24 -8.10 -4.05
N VAL A 395 -3.91 -9.17 -3.60
CA VAL A 395 -5.23 -9.05 -2.94
C VAL A 395 -5.15 -8.11 -1.74
N GLY A 396 -4.13 -8.31 -0.90
CA GLY A 396 -3.95 -7.48 0.29
C GLY A 396 -3.57 -6.03 -0.04
N ALA A 397 -2.63 -5.85 -0.94
CA ALA A 397 -2.17 -4.54 -1.39
C ALA A 397 -3.29 -3.77 -2.09
N TYR A 398 -4.12 -4.42 -2.90
CA TYR A 398 -5.28 -3.78 -3.55
C TYR A 398 -6.14 -3.05 -2.54
N GLN A 399 -6.51 -3.72 -1.44
CA GLN A 399 -7.29 -3.11 -0.37
C GLN A 399 -6.59 -1.91 0.27
N VAL A 400 -5.28 -1.98 0.53
CA VAL A 400 -4.52 -0.84 1.10
C VAL A 400 -4.60 0.41 0.21
N PHE A 401 -4.53 0.24 -1.12
CA PHE A 401 -4.52 1.36 -2.07
C PHE A 401 -5.92 1.89 -2.43
N VAL A 402 -6.95 1.05 -2.50
CA VAL A 402 -8.30 1.50 -2.92
C VAL A 402 -9.14 2.09 -1.78
N GLN A 403 -8.86 1.71 -0.52
CA GLN A 403 -9.64 2.17 0.64
C GLN A 403 -9.61 3.71 0.82
N PRO A 404 -8.47 4.42 0.65
CA PRO A 404 -8.46 5.88 0.70
C PRO A 404 -9.38 6.55 -0.34
N LEU A 405 -9.48 5.95 -1.54
CA LEU A 405 -10.38 6.43 -2.60
C LEU A 405 -11.85 6.20 -2.22
N PHE A 406 -12.18 5.01 -1.71
CA PHE A 406 -13.54 4.70 -1.24
C PHE A 406 -13.96 5.62 -0.11
N ALA A 407 -13.12 5.79 0.91
CA ALA A 407 -13.38 6.67 2.04
C ALA A 407 -13.63 8.12 1.59
N PHE A 408 -12.87 8.61 0.61
CA PHE A 408 -13.06 9.94 0.06
C PHE A 408 -14.43 10.11 -0.63
N ILE A 409 -14.76 9.21 -1.56
CA ILE A 409 -15.99 9.30 -2.35
C ILE A 409 -17.21 9.11 -1.46
N GLU A 410 -17.16 8.16 -0.52
CA GLU A 410 -18.25 7.91 0.42
C GLU A 410 -18.50 9.09 1.36
N LYS A 411 -17.43 9.65 1.93
CA LYS A 411 -17.53 10.84 2.77
C LYS A 411 -18.10 12.02 1.99
N TRP A 412 -17.64 12.22 0.75
CA TRP A 412 -18.17 13.28 -0.12
C TRP A 412 -19.65 13.06 -0.45
N ALA A 413 -20.05 11.82 -0.78
CA ALA A 413 -21.44 11.49 -1.10
C ALA A 413 -22.37 11.72 0.09
N VAL A 414 -21.99 11.29 1.29
CA VAL A 414 -22.76 11.50 2.53
C VAL A 414 -22.91 13.00 2.84
N GLN A 415 -21.87 13.79 2.66
CA GLN A 415 -21.91 15.24 2.89
C GLN A 415 -22.74 16.00 1.84
N THR A 416 -22.71 15.54 0.59
CA THR A 416 -23.40 16.19 -0.53
C THR A 416 -24.89 15.87 -0.53
N TRP A 417 -25.26 14.63 -0.17
CA TRP A 417 -26.64 14.16 -0.18
C TRP A 417 -27.06 13.53 1.15
N PRO A 418 -27.07 14.30 2.26
CA PRO A 418 -27.34 13.77 3.60
C PRO A 418 -28.79 13.25 3.78
N LYS A 419 -29.72 13.67 2.90
CA LYS A 419 -31.12 13.24 2.95
C LYS A 419 -31.42 11.97 2.14
N SER A 420 -30.45 11.46 1.37
CA SER A 420 -30.66 10.30 0.52
C SER A 420 -30.55 9.01 1.33
N THR A 421 -31.67 8.31 1.49
CA THR A 421 -31.72 7.01 2.18
C THR A 421 -30.82 5.95 1.55
N PHE A 422 -30.58 6.01 0.23
CA PHE A 422 -29.65 5.11 -0.45
C PHE A 422 -28.19 5.28 0.02
N ILE A 423 -27.81 6.52 0.36
CA ILE A 423 -26.44 6.87 0.75
C ILE A 423 -26.25 6.73 2.26
N THR A 424 -27.20 7.24 3.05
CA THR A 424 -27.03 7.36 4.50
C THR A 424 -27.56 6.18 5.30
N ASN A 425 -28.46 5.35 4.76
CA ASN A 425 -28.92 4.17 5.50
C ASN A 425 -27.83 3.09 5.55
N GLU A 426 -27.60 2.56 6.75
CA GLU A 426 -26.79 1.37 6.98
C GLU A 426 -27.68 0.23 7.46
N PHE A 427 -27.67 -0.89 6.74
CA PHE A 427 -28.34 -2.12 7.10
C PHE A 427 -27.38 -3.01 7.87
N ALA A 428 -27.75 -3.44 9.08
CA ALA A 428 -26.96 -4.39 9.84
C ALA A 428 -27.27 -5.81 9.37
N VAL A 429 -26.35 -6.42 8.64
CA VAL A 429 -26.46 -7.83 8.22
C VAL A 429 -25.89 -8.70 9.35
N PRO A 430 -26.70 -9.57 9.97
CA PRO A 430 -26.21 -10.49 10.98
C PRO A 430 -25.31 -11.55 10.33
N ILE A 431 -24.05 -11.60 10.75
CA ILE A 431 -23.12 -12.66 10.37
C ILE A 431 -23.02 -13.65 11.54
N PRO A 432 -23.29 -14.95 11.34
CA PRO A 432 -23.10 -15.95 12.38
C PRO A 432 -21.70 -15.86 12.99
N CYS A 433 -21.60 -15.79 14.32
CA CYS A 433 -20.35 -15.72 15.10
C CYS A 433 -19.50 -14.42 14.98
N TYR A 434 -19.96 -13.37 14.28
CA TYR A 434 -19.25 -12.09 14.16
C TYR A 434 -20.14 -10.87 14.47
N LYS A 435 -19.52 -9.70 14.64
CA LYS A 435 -20.27 -8.44 14.82
C LYS A 435 -21.15 -8.17 13.58
N PRO A 436 -22.36 -7.61 13.74
CA PRO A 436 -23.24 -7.29 12.61
C PRO A 436 -22.53 -6.38 11.61
N PHE A 437 -22.54 -6.78 10.34
CA PHE A 437 -21.86 -6.05 9.28
C PHE A 437 -22.73 -4.91 8.78
N LYS A 438 -22.24 -3.67 8.87
CA LYS A 438 -23.00 -2.50 8.42
C LYS A 438 -22.83 -2.30 6.93
N LEU A 439 -23.87 -2.59 6.17
CA LEU A 439 -23.88 -2.54 4.72
C LEU A 439 -24.69 -1.32 4.27
N SER A 440 -24.09 -0.46 3.43
CA SER A 440 -24.80 0.63 2.76
C SER A 440 -24.99 0.24 1.30
N LEU A 441 -26.19 0.45 0.75
CA LEU A 441 -26.48 0.12 -0.65
C LEU A 441 -25.60 0.95 -1.60
N PHE A 442 -25.33 2.21 -1.27
CA PHE A 442 -24.39 3.03 -2.02
C PHE A 442 -22.98 2.43 -2.02
N ARG A 443 -22.46 2.02 -0.85
CA ARG A 443 -21.13 1.39 -0.75
C ARG A 443 -21.06 0.13 -1.62
N LEU A 444 -22.07 -0.73 -1.53
CA LEU A 444 -22.14 -1.97 -2.30
C LEU A 444 -22.08 -1.71 -3.81
N VAL A 445 -22.96 -0.83 -4.31
CA VAL A 445 -23.08 -0.55 -5.74
C VAL A 445 -21.85 0.15 -6.28
N TRP A 446 -21.42 1.25 -5.65
CA TRP A 446 -20.28 2.04 -6.15
C TRP A 446 -18.97 1.26 -6.09
N ARG A 447 -18.66 0.58 -4.97
CA ARG A 447 -17.41 -0.20 -4.87
C ARG A 447 -17.40 -1.35 -5.89
N SER A 448 -18.54 -2.02 -6.11
CA SER A 448 -18.64 -3.06 -7.14
C SER A 448 -18.44 -2.50 -8.55
N LEU A 449 -19.07 -1.37 -8.88
CA LEU A 449 -18.90 -0.71 -10.18
C LEU A 449 -17.44 -0.27 -10.40
N PHE A 450 -16.77 0.22 -9.35
CA PHE A 450 -15.36 0.56 -9.41
C PHE A 450 -14.50 -0.66 -9.79
N VAL A 451 -14.67 -1.79 -9.09
CA VAL A 451 -13.88 -3.00 -9.36
C VAL A 451 -14.18 -3.57 -10.75
N VAL A 452 -15.45 -3.58 -11.18
CA VAL A 452 -15.85 -3.99 -12.53
C VAL A 452 -15.17 -3.11 -13.58
N LEU A 453 -15.19 -1.78 -13.40
CA LEU A 453 -14.57 -0.84 -14.32
C LEU A 453 -13.06 -1.06 -14.43
N THR A 454 -12.34 -1.17 -13.30
CA THR A 454 -10.89 -1.42 -13.32
C THR A 454 -10.58 -2.75 -13.99
N THR A 455 -11.38 -3.79 -13.74
CA THR A 455 -11.20 -5.12 -14.34
C THR A 455 -11.39 -5.09 -15.86
N VAL A 456 -12.43 -4.40 -16.35
CA VAL A 456 -12.67 -4.24 -17.79
C VAL A 456 -11.51 -3.49 -18.46
N ILE A 457 -10.99 -2.44 -17.82
CA ILE A 457 -9.84 -1.70 -18.36
C ILE A 457 -8.59 -2.59 -18.39
N SER A 458 -8.35 -3.40 -17.35
CA SER A 458 -7.25 -4.38 -17.34
C SER A 458 -7.34 -5.39 -18.48
N MET A 459 -8.56 -5.81 -18.87
CA MET A 459 -8.78 -6.72 -20.00
C MET A 459 -8.51 -6.04 -21.37
N LEU A 460 -8.80 -4.74 -21.47
CA LEU A 460 -8.57 -3.95 -22.67
C LEU A 460 -7.09 -3.59 -22.86
N LEU A 461 -6.35 -3.38 -21.76
CA LEU A 461 -4.95 -2.93 -21.74
C LEU A 461 -4.10 -3.80 -20.81
N PRO A 462 -3.85 -5.08 -21.12
CA PRO A 462 -3.11 -6.01 -20.25
C PRO A 462 -1.58 -5.82 -20.28
N PHE A 463 -1.09 -4.59 -20.48
CA PHE A 463 0.33 -4.28 -20.67
C PHE A 463 0.97 -3.88 -19.34
N PHE A 464 1.45 -4.88 -18.59
CA PHE A 464 1.89 -4.67 -17.20
C PHE A 464 2.92 -3.55 -17.02
N ASN A 465 4.03 -3.60 -17.75
CA ASN A 465 5.10 -2.58 -17.65
C ASN A 465 4.63 -1.21 -18.16
N ASP A 466 3.82 -1.16 -19.22
CA ASP A 466 3.35 0.15 -19.73
C ASP A 466 2.46 0.85 -18.71
N ILE A 467 1.54 0.11 -18.10
CA ILE A 467 0.67 0.63 -17.05
C ILE A 467 1.53 1.05 -15.85
N VAL A 468 2.43 0.19 -15.37
CA VAL A 468 3.33 0.51 -14.25
C VAL A 468 4.20 1.75 -14.53
N GLY A 469 4.73 1.89 -15.74
CA GLY A 469 5.50 3.04 -16.18
C GLY A 469 4.69 4.35 -16.18
N ILE A 470 3.43 4.30 -16.66
CA ILE A 470 2.50 5.44 -16.59
C ILE A 470 2.21 5.82 -15.12
N LEU A 471 1.97 4.84 -14.25
CA LEU A 471 1.69 5.10 -12.83
C LEU A 471 2.89 5.68 -12.10
N GLY A 472 4.09 5.19 -12.42
CA GLY A 472 5.34 5.74 -11.93
C GLY A 472 5.51 7.19 -12.35
N ALA A 473 5.32 7.49 -13.64
CA ALA A 473 5.41 8.86 -14.15
C ALA A 473 4.37 9.81 -13.54
N LEU A 474 3.11 9.38 -13.44
CA LEU A 474 2.02 10.18 -12.87
C LEU A 474 2.12 10.36 -11.37
N GLY A 475 2.72 9.41 -10.64
CA GLY A 475 2.88 9.46 -9.19
C GLY A 475 4.14 10.19 -8.75
N PHE A 476 5.27 9.91 -9.40
CA PHE A 476 6.59 10.26 -8.91
C PHE A 476 6.81 11.77 -8.80
N TRP A 477 6.76 12.51 -9.90
CA TRP A 477 6.98 13.96 -9.78
C TRP A 477 5.93 14.64 -8.90
N PRO A 478 4.61 14.53 -9.15
CA PRO A 478 3.67 15.35 -8.41
C PRO A 478 3.55 14.93 -6.93
N LEU A 479 3.40 13.62 -6.64
CA LEU A 479 3.08 13.12 -5.30
C LEU A 479 4.32 12.75 -4.48
N THR A 480 5.37 12.21 -5.10
CA THR A 480 6.61 11.86 -4.39
C THR A 480 7.52 13.07 -4.23
N VAL A 481 7.58 13.99 -5.21
CA VAL A 481 8.57 15.08 -5.21
C VAL A 481 7.96 16.47 -5.00
N TYR A 482 7.10 16.93 -5.90
CA TYR A 482 6.62 18.30 -5.97
C TYR A 482 5.84 18.73 -4.73
N PHE A 483 4.76 18.02 -4.38
CA PHE A 483 3.93 18.39 -3.24
C PHE A 483 4.70 18.32 -1.91
N PRO A 484 5.51 17.27 -1.63
CA PRO A 484 6.34 17.24 -0.42
C PRO A 484 7.33 18.41 -0.34
N VAL A 485 8.00 18.74 -1.45
CA VAL A 485 8.93 19.87 -1.51
C VAL A 485 8.22 21.20 -1.27
N GLU A 486 7.10 21.43 -1.96
CA GLU A 486 6.33 22.68 -1.84
C GLU A 486 5.72 22.85 -0.45
N MET A 487 5.14 21.79 0.12
CA MET A 487 4.61 21.79 1.49
C MET A 487 5.73 22.11 2.48
N TYR A 488 6.90 21.49 2.32
CA TYR A 488 8.04 21.73 3.20
C TYR A 488 8.57 23.16 3.12
N ILE A 489 8.68 23.72 1.91
CA ILE A 489 9.06 25.13 1.69
C ILE A 489 8.07 26.06 2.40
N ALA A 490 6.76 25.83 2.23
CA ALA A 490 5.71 26.63 2.84
C ALA A 490 5.72 26.54 4.37
N GLN A 491 5.77 25.32 4.92
CA GLN A 491 5.74 25.06 6.35
C GLN A 491 6.98 25.61 7.08
N LYS A 492 8.18 25.44 6.49
CA LYS A 492 9.44 25.96 7.05
C LYS A 492 9.72 27.41 6.67
N ARG A 493 8.84 28.06 5.89
CA ARG A 493 8.99 29.44 5.41
C ARG A 493 10.36 29.69 4.78
N ILE A 494 10.81 28.76 3.93
CA ILE A 494 12.15 28.84 3.32
C ILE A 494 12.16 30.05 2.36
N PRO A 495 13.11 31.00 2.53
CA PRO A 495 13.18 32.17 1.66
C PRO A 495 13.42 31.77 0.20
N LYS A 496 12.64 32.36 -0.72
CA LYS A 496 12.85 32.20 -2.17
C LYS A 496 14.29 32.61 -2.51
N TRP A 497 14.91 31.90 -3.44
CA TRP A 497 16.31 32.10 -3.88
C TRP A 497 17.40 31.83 -2.83
N SER A 498 17.06 31.39 -1.62
CA SER A 498 18.08 30.81 -0.73
C SER A 498 18.68 29.55 -1.38
N SER A 499 19.93 29.21 -1.06
CA SER A 499 20.59 28.01 -1.62
C SER A 499 19.77 26.74 -1.39
N ARG A 500 19.09 26.64 -0.25
CA ARG A 500 18.19 25.52 0.06
C ARG A 500 16.96 25.50 -0.84
N TRP A 501 16.33 26.65 -1.07
CA TRP A 501 15.19 26.76 -1.97
C TRP A 501 15.58 26.39 -3.41
N VAL A 502 16.70 26.91 -3.90
CA VAL A 502 17.21 26.61 -5.25
C VAL A 502 17.50 25.12 -5.41
N CYS A 503 18.17 24.50 -4.44
CA CYS A 503 18.44 23.05 -4.46
C CYS A 503 17.14 22.21 -4.53
N LEU A 504 16.14 22.56 -3.72
CA LEU A 504 14.83 21.88 -3.72
C LEU A 504 14.08 22.05 -5.05
N GLN A 505 14.16 23.23 -5.67
CA GLN A 505 13.54 23.47 -6.98
C GLN A 505 14.27 22.74 -8.11
N ILE A 506 15.61 22.71 -8.11
CA ILE A 506 16.40 21.93 -9.08
C ILE A 506 16.05 20.44 -8.98
N LEU A 507 15.96 19.90 -7.77
CA LEU A 507 15.50 18.52 -7.54
C LEU A 507 14.12 18.28 -8.16
N SER A 508 13.16 19.17 -7.88
CA SER A 508 11.78 19.07 -8.39
C SER A 508 11.71 19.13 -9.92
N VAL A 509 12.39 20.09 -10.55
CA VAL A 509 12.42 20.24 -12.02
C VAL A 509 13.12 19.06 -12.70
N THR A 510 14.20 18.54 -12.12
CA THR A 510 14.88 17.35 -12.65
C THR A 510 13.94 16.13 -12.64
N CYS A 511 13.22 15.91 -11.53
CA CYS A 511 12.26 14.82 -11.42
C CYS A 511 11.04 15.01 -12.35
N LEU A 512 10.65 16.25 -12.64
CA LEU A 512 9.61 16.56 -13.62
C LEU A 512 10.00 16.09 -15.02
N ILE A 513 11.23 16.42 -15.45
CA ILE A 513 11.75 16.02 -16.76
C ILE A 513 11.77 14.50 -16.87
N ILE A 514 12.29 13.80 -15.85
CA ILE A 514 12.31 12.34 -15.81
C ILE A 514 10.90 11.76 -15.91
N SER A 515 9.93 12.34 -15.20
CA SER A 515 8.53 11.87 -15.23
C SER A 515 7.86 12.10 -16.59
N ILE A 516 8.15 13.23 -17.26
CA ILE A 516 7.65 13.50 -18.62
C ILE A 516 8.24 12.49 -19.62
N CYS A 517 9.55 12.22 -19.54
CA CYS A 517 10.18 11.20 -20.36
C CYS A 517 9.55 9.83 -20.11
N ALA A 518 9.40 9.43 -18.85
CA ALA A 518 8.78 8.16 -18.47
C ALA A 518 7.34 8.02 -18.97
N ALA A 519 6.53 9.08 -18.87
CA ALA A 519 5.18 9.10 -19.44
C ALA A 519 5.21 8.92 -20.95
N ALA A 520 6.09 9.63 -21.66
CA ALA A 520 6.22 9.52 -23.11
C ALA A 520 6.65 8.12 -23.55
N GLY A 521 7.64 7.52 -22.88
CA GLY A 521 8.09 6.16 -23.13
C GLY A 521 6.98 5.12 -22.92
N SER A 522 6.26 5.22 -21.80
CA SER A 522 5.19 4.28 -21.48
C SER A 522 3.98 4.42 -22.42
N VAL A 523 3.59 5.64 -22.80
CA VAL A 523 2.54 5.87 -23.81
C VAL A 523 2.95 5.33 -25.17
N ALA A 524 4.22 5.51 -25.57
CA ALA A 524 4.75 4.92 -26.79
C ALA A 524 4.69 3.39 -26.73
N GLY A 525 5.04 2.78 -25.58
CA GLY A 525 4.86 1.35 -25.29
C GLY A 525 3.43 0.88 -25.54
N VAL A 526 2.44 1.51 -24.89
CA VAL A 526 1.01 1.17 -25.08
C VAL A 526 0.60 1.25 -26.55
N VAL A 527 1.02 2.31 -27.26
CA VAL A 527 0.67 2.49 -28.68
C VAL A 527 1.30 1.41 -29.55
N LEU A 528 2.52 0.97 -29.25
CA LEU A 528 3.19 -0.10 -29.99
C LEU A 528 2.55 -1.46 -29.71
N ASP A 529 2.18 -1.73 -28.46
CA ASP A 529 1.54 -2.99 -28.05
C ASP A 529 0.10 -3.10 -28.58
N LEU A 530 -0.66 -2.00 -28.60
CA LEU A 530 -2.00 -1.94 -29.18
C LEU A 530 -2.03 -2.24 -30.68
N LYS A 531 -0.94 -2.01 -31.43
CA LYS A 531 -0.87 -2.39 -32.85
C LYS A 531 -0.84 -3.90 -33.05
N LYS A 532 -0.38 -4.66 -32.06
CA LYS A 532 -0.24 -6.12 -32.10
C LYS A 532 -1.40 -6.82 -31.37
N TYR A 533 -1.93 -6.19 -30.31
CA TYR A 533 -2.94 -6.77 -29.44
C TYR A 533 -4.34 -6.75 -30.06
N LYS A 534 -5.07 -7.86 -29.92
CA LYS A 534 -6.51 -7.95 -30.23
C LYS A 534 -7.30 -8.05 -28.92
N PRO A 535 -8.12 -7.04 -28.58
CA PRO A 535 -8.91 -7.05 -27.34
C PRO A 535 -9.73 -8.31 -27.19
N PHE A 536 -9.74 -8.87 -25.98
CA PHE A 536 -10.48 -10.08 -25.61
C PHE A 536 -10.08 -11.39 -26.33
N GLN A 537 -9.07 -11.33 -27.19
CA GLN A 537 -8.43 -12.49 -27.82
C GLN A 537 -6.99 -12.61 -27.33
N SER A 538 -6.81 -12.77 -26.01
CA SER A 538 -5.49 -13.08 -25.45
C SER A 538 -5.22 -14.58 -25.60
N ASN A 539 -4.47 -14.93 -26.65
CA ASN A 539 -3.80 -16.22 -26.76
C ASN A 539 -2.32 -15.99 -26.49
N TYR A 540 -1.83 -16.46 -25.34
CA TYR A 540 -0.40 -16.61 -25.05
C TYR A 540 0.07 -18.00 -25.44
#